data_AF-A0A151AYX8-F1
#
_entry.id   AF-A0A151AYX8-F1
#
_cell.length_a   1.000
_cell.length_b   1.000
_cell.length_c   1.000
_cell.angle_alpha   90.00
_cell.angle_beta   90.00
_cell.angle_gamma   90.00
#
_symmetry.space_group_name_H-M   'P 1'
#
loop_
_entity.id
_entity.type
_entity.pdbx_description
1 polymer ?
#
loop_
_entity_poly.entity_id
_entity_poly.type
_entity_poly.pdbx_seq_one_letter_code
_entity_poly.pdbx_strand_id
1 'polypeptide(L)'
;MVLVIDEFPYIAMANKSIPSLMQNLIDHNLKNSKLFIIICGCSMSFMEKEILSYKSPLYGRRTSQMKIEPFDFFDSINFFQNYSIQNQVISYGIVGGIPQYLQIATKTAVQFL
;
A
#
# COMPACT_ATOMS: atom_id res chain seq x y z
N MET A 1 19.43 2.49 -7.62
CA MET A 1 19.31 2.21 -6.18
C MET A 1 17.90 2.56 -5.76
N VAL A 2 17.23 1.75 -4.93
CA VAL A 2 15.85 2.01 -4.48
C VAL A 2 15.84 2.19 -2.97
N LEU A 3 15.23 3.26 -2.48
CA LEU A 3 14.95 3.50 -1.08
C LEU A 3 13.43 3.42 -0.87
N VAL A 4 13.00 2.52 0.01
CA VAL A 4 11.59 2.38 0.40
C VAL A 4 11.45 2.86 1.83
N ILE A 5 10.53 3.80 2.06
CA ILE A 5 10.17 4.26 3.39
C ILE A 5 8.75 3.81 3.66
N ASP A 6 8.63 2.78 4.50
CA ASP A 6 7.35 2.27 4.94
C ASP A 6 6.78 3.10 6.08
N GLU A 7 5.45 3.19 6.11
CA GLU A 7 4.69 4.03 7.04
C GLU A 7 5.24 5.45 7.22
N PHE A 8 5.61 6.09 6.10
CA PHE A 8 6.05 7.49 6.10
C PHE A 8 5.06 8.47 6.78
N PRO A 9 3.73 8.27 6.73
CA PRO A 9 2.78 9.04 7.54
C PRO A 9 3.19 9.15 9.01
N TYR A 10 3.65 8.07 9.64
CA TYR A 10 4.04 8.12 11.05
C TYR A 10 5.27 9.00 11.29
N ILE A 11 6.26 8.96 10.38
CA ILE A 11 7.46 9.81 10.48
C ILE A 11 7.09 11.28 10.30
N ALA A 12 6.24 11.57 9.30
CA ALA A 12 5.77 12.93 9.04
C ALA A 12 4.88 13.48 10.16
N MET A 13 4.09 12.63 10.83
CA MET A 13 3.33 12.98 12.02
C MET A 13 4.24 13.27 13.22
N ALA A 14 5.28 12.45 13.42
CA ALA A 14 6.23 12.62 14.51
C ALA A 14 7.09 13.89 14.35
N ASN A 15 7.45 14.25 13.11
CA ASN A 15 8.17 15.47 12.81
C ASN A 15 7.67 16.13 11.51
N LYS A 16 6.92 17.22 11.69
CA LYS A 16 6.32 18.02 10.60
C LYS A 16 7.35 18.66 9.65
N SER A 17 8.64 18.69 10.01
CA SER A 17 9.70 19.21 9.14
C SER A 17 10.19 18.19 8.12
N ILE A 18 9.90 16.90 8.31
CA ILE A 18 10.39 15.82 7.45
C ILE A 18 9.94 15.97 5.99
N PRO A 19 8.66 16.29 5.67
CA PRO A 19 8.24 16.52 4.29
C PRO A 19 9.05 17.62 3.60
N SER A 20 9.37 18.72 4.30
CA SER A 20 10.16 19.83 3.77
C SER A 20 11.64 19.45 3.56
N LEU A 21 12.21 18.66 4.46
CA LEU A 21 13.57 18.12 4.28
C LEU A 21 13.64 17.19 3.07
N MET A 22 12.64 16.31 2.92
CA MET A 22 12.51 15.42 1.77
C MET A 22 12.36 16.20 0.47
N GLN A 23 11.57 17.28 0.46
CA GLN A 23 11.47 18.18 -0.70
C GLN A 23 12.84 18.73 -1.11
N ASN A 24 13.62 19.26 -0.16
CA ASN A 24 14.96 19.79 -0.45
C ASN A 24 15.89 18.71 -1.04
N LEU A 25 15.86 17.50 -0.48
CA LEU A 25 16.63 16.38 -1.01
C LEU A 25 16.20 15.98 -2.42
N ILE A 26 14.89 15.99 -2.70
CA ILE A 26 14.38 15.68 -4.04
C ILE A 26 14.82 16.74 -5.05
N ASP A 27 14.65 18.01 -4.70
CA ASP A 27 14.90 19.14 -5.61
C ASP A 27 16.39 19.31 -5.93
N HIS A 28 17.29 19.07 -4.96
CA HIS A 28 18.73 19.30 -5.11
C HIS A 28 19.55 18.05 -5.42
N ASN A 29 19.18 16.89 -4.89
CA ASN A 29 20.02 15.68 -4.95
C ASN A 29 19.43 14.61 -5.85
N LEU A 30 18.12 14.39 -5.85
CA LEU A 30 17.55 13.26 -6.62
C LEU A 30 17.70 13.43 -8.13
N LYS A 31 17.53 14.64 -8.66
CA LYS A 31 17.58 14.89 -10.12
C LYS A 31 18.87 14.43 -10.77
N ASN A 32 19.99 14.51 -10.04
CA ASN A 32 21.31 14.11 -10.52
C ASN A 32 21.73 12.72 -10.02
N SER A 33 20.82 11.99 -9.37
CA SER A 33 21.08 10.68 -8.78
C SER A 33 20.36 9.57 -9.54
N LYS A 34 20.83 8.32 -9.36
CA LYS A 34 20.10 7.10 -9.77
C LYS A 34 19.25 6.52 -8.64
N LEU A 35 18.83 7.37 -7.69
CA LEU A 35 18.02 6.98 -6.54
C LEU A 35 16.53 7.05 -6.90
N PHE A 36 15.83 5.95 -6.68
CA PHE A 36 14.38 5.87 -6.76
C PHE A 36 13.82 5.79 -5.34
N ILE A 37 12.89 6.67 -4.99
CA ILE A 37 12.27 6.71 -3.66
C ILE A 37 10.83 6.24 -3.77
N ILE A 38 10.46 5.29 -2.91
CA ILE A 38 9.08 4.83 -2.71
C ILE A 38 8.66 5.22 -1.31
N ILE A 39 7.51 5.89 -1.21
CA ILE A 39 6.86 6.23 0.05
C ILE A 39 5.55 5.46 0.12
N CYS A 40 5.35 4.69 1.20
CA CYS A 40 4.12 3.97 1.45
C CYS A 40 3.61 4.19 2.88
N GLY A 41 2.35 3.79 3.11
CA GLY A 41 1.72 3.83 4.42
C GLY A 41 0.21 3.61 4.34
N CYS A 42 -0.36 2.99 5.37
CA CYS A 42 -1.79 2.64 5.43
C CYS A 42 -2.70 3.85 5.72
N SER A 43 -2.14 4.94 6.25
CA SER A 43 -2.88 6.13 6.67
C SER A 43 -3.29 7.01 5.47
N MET A 44 -4.20 6.52 4.63
CA MET A 44 -4.60 7.17 3.37
C MET A 44 -5.13 8.59 3.58
N SER A 45 -5.92 8.83 4.62
CA SER A 45 -6.46 10.17 4.92
C SER A 45 -5.37 11.18 5.28
N PHE A 46 -4.31 10.75 5.97
CA PHE A 46 -3.14 11.58 6.28
C PHE A 46 -2.27 11.77 5.03
N MET A 47 -2.05 10.69 4.27
CA MET A 47 -1.36 10.76 2.99
C MET A 47 -2.02 11.79 2.07
N GLU A 48 -3.34 11.75 1.90
CA GLU A 48 -4.08 12.67 1.04
C GLU A 48 -4.06 14.12 1.54
N LYS A 49 -4.25 14.34 2.85
CA LYS A 49 -4.41 15.69 3.41
C LYS A 49 -3.10 16.41 3.70
N GLU A 50 -2.08 15.70 4.17
CA GLU A 50 -0.86 16.33 4.70
C GLU A 50 0.35 16.10 3.78
N ILE A 51 0.41 14.95 3.11
CA ILE A 51 1.56 14.56 2.27
C ILE A 51 1.33 14.85 0.78
N LEU A 52 0.09 14.70 0.31
CA LEU A 52 -0.27 14.80 -1.11
C LEU A 52 -1.16 16.00 -1.43
N SER A 53 -1.54 16.80 -0.43
CA SER A 53 -2.35 17.99 -0.67
C SER A 53 -1.59 19.04 -1.46
N TYR A 54 -2.32 19.93 -2.13
CA TYR A 54 -1.74 21.01 -2.94
C TYR A 54 -0.72 21.88 -2.18
N LYS A 55 -0.89 22.02 -0.87
CA LYS A 55 -0.01 22.81 0.00
C LYS A 55 1.16 22.00 0.55
N SER A 56 1.24 20.70 0.27
CA SER A 56 2.27 19.83 0.83
C SER A 56 3.61 20.01 0.10
N PRO A 57 4.75 19.99 0.83
CA PRO A 57 6.09 20.03 0.24
C PRO A 57 6.34 19.03 -0.90
N LEU A 58 5.70 17.86 -0.83
CA LEU A 58 5.89 16.79 -1.83
C LEU A 58 4.94 16.90 -3.02
N TYR A 59 4.04 17.89 -3.03
CA TYR A 59 3.16 18.14 -4.17
C TYR A 59 3.97 18.46 -5.43
N GLY A 60 3.52 17.91 -6.57
CA GLY A 60 4.15 18.09 -7.87
C GLY A 60 5.51 17.39 -8.07
N ARG A 61 6.02 16.66 -7.07
CA ARG A 61 7.33 15.98 -7.11
C ARG A 61 7.25 14.47 -7.22
N ARG A 62 6.04 13.92 -7.17
CA ARG A 62 5.78 12.49 -7.42
C ARG A 62 5.81 12.18 -8.91
N THR A 63 6.44 11.08 -9.27
CA THR A 63 6.47 10.54 -10.64
C THR A 63 5.41 9.46 -10.88
N SER A 64 4.95 8.82 -9.80
CA SER A 64 3.88 7.81 -9.85
C SER A 64 3.12 7.79 -8.52
N GLN A 65 1.88 7.29 -8.57
CA GLN A 65 1.05 7.03 -7.41
C GLN A 65 0.28 5.73 -7.67
N MET A 66 0.31 4.83 -6.69
CA MET A 66 -0.43 3.57 -6.73
C MET A 66 -1.25 3.45 -5.45
N LYS A 67 -2.55 3.23 -5.60
CA LYS A 67 -3.44 2.82 -4.51
C LYS A 67 -3.61 1.31 -4.62
N ILE A 68 -3.14 0.59 -3.61
CA ILE A 68 -3.33 -0.86 -3.54
C ILE A 68 -4.73 -1.09 -2.97
N GLU A 69 -5.60 -1.66 -3.80
CA GLU A 69 -6.94 -2.08 -3.38
C GLU A 69 -6.92 -3.55 -2.96
N PRO A 70 -7.92 -4.00 -2.18
CA PRO A 70 -8.17 -5.42 -1.97
C PRO A 70 -8.37 -6.14 -3.31
N PHE A 71 -8.08 -7.45 -3.33
CA PHE A 71 -8.34 -8.28 -4.50
C PHE A 71 -9.83 -8.29 -4.85
N ASP A 72 -10.14 -8.35 -6.13
CA ASP A 72 -11.51 -8.62 -6.56
C ASP A 72 -11.84 -10.11 -6.38
N PHE A 73 -13.06 -10.50 -6.75
CA PHE A 73 -13.48 -11.89 -6.66
C PHE A 73 -12.59 -12.82 -7.48
N PHE A 74 -12.24 -12.42 -8.71
CA PHE A 74 -11.49 -13.27 -9.65
C PHE A 74 -10.03 -13.44 -9.24
N ASP A 75 -9.44 -12.42 -8.63
CA ASP A 75 -8.12 -12.51 -8.01
C ASP A 75 -8.17 -13.40 -6.75
N SER A 76 -9.23 -13.25 -5.95
CA SER A 76 -9.39 -13.95 -4.67
C SER A 76 -9.60 -15.46 -4.83
N ILE A 77 -10.31 -15.92 -5.88
CA ILE A 77 -10.53 -17.36 -6.10
C ILE A 77 -9.23 -18.13 -6.37
N ASN A 78 -8.13 -17.44 -6.75
CA ASN A 78 -6.83 -18.07 -6.90
C ASN A 78 -6.25 -18.59 -5.57
N PHE A 79 -6.76 -18.10 -4.43
CA PHE A 79 -6.42 -18.66 -3.12
C PHE A 79 -7.19 -19.95 -2.82
N PHE A 80 -8.33 -20.19 -3.47
CA PHE A 80 -9.26 -21.29 -3.18
C PHE A 80 -9.38 -22.30 -4.33
N GLN A 81 -8.30 -22.57 -5.06
CA GLN A 81 -8.31 -23.45 -6.26
C GLN A 81 -8.84 -24.86 -5.98
N ASN A 82 -8.72 -25.35 -4.74
CA ASN A 82 -9.19 -26.67 -4.33
C ASN A 82 -10.67 -26.70 -3.89
N TYR A 83 -11.36 -25.56 -3.91
CA TYR A 83 -12.75 -25.45 -3.46
C TYR A 83 -13.70 -25.58 -4.63
N SER A 84 -14.92 -26.05 -4.37
CA SER A 84 -16.02 -25.90 -5.35
C SER A 84 -16.33 -24.42 -5.57
N ILE A 85 -16.84 -24.07 -6.75
CA ILE A 85 -17.24 -22.69 -7.10
C ILE A 85 -18.19 -22.09 -6.05
N GLN A 86 -19.13 -22.89 -5.54
CA GLN A 86 -20.05 -22.46 -4.46
C GLN A 86 -19.28 -22.06 -3.20
N ASN A 87 -18.31 -22.88 -2.79
CA ASN A 87 -17.48 -22.60 -1.61
C ASN A 87 -16.53 -21.42 -1.85
N GLN A 88 -16.06 -21.19 -3.08
CA GLN A 88 -15.27 -20.01 -3.44
C GLN A 88 -16.08 -18.72 -3.26
N VAL A 89 -17.31 -18.69 -3.76
CA VAL A 89 -18.24 -17.56 -3.62
C VAL A 89 -18.54 -17.29 -2.15
N ILE A 90 -18.87 -18.33 -1.38
CA ILE A 90 -19.15 -18.21 0.06
C ILE A 90 -17.90 -17.67 0.79
N SER A 91 -16.72 -18.23 0.50
CA SER A 91 -15.48 -17.85 1.17
C SER A 91 -15.16 -16.37 0.92
N TYR A 92 -15.21 -15.93 -0.35
CA TYR A 92 -15.03 -14.51 -0.67
C TYR A 92 -16.08 -13.62 -0.03
N GLY A 93 -17.35 -14.06 0.04
CA GLY A 93 -18.40 -13.31 0.74
C GLY A 93 -18.14 -13.10 2.22
N ILE A 94 -17.43 -14.03 2.88
CA ILE A 94 -17.09 -13.96 4.31
C ILE A 94 -15.85 -13.11 4.55
N VAL A 95 -14.76 -13.36 3.81
CA VAL A 95 -13.45 -12.74 4.09
C VAL A 95 -13.11 -11.55 3.19
N GLY A 96 -13.87 -11.33 2.13
CA GLY A 96 -13.60 -10.31 1.12
C GLY A 96 -12.28 -10.53 0.39
N GLY A 97 -11.75 -9.44 -0.18
CA GLY A 97 -10.53 -9.43 -0.98
C GLY A 97 -9.22 -9.18 -0.22
N ILE A 98 -9.25 -9.18 1.11
CA ILE A 98 -8.06 -8.85 1.91
C ILE A 98 -7.08 -10.03 1.87
N PRO A 99 -5.86 -9.86 1.32
CA PRO A 99 -4.92 -10.98 1.10
C PRO A 99 -4.63 -11.79 2.37
N GLN A 100 -4.49 -11.11 3.52
CA GLN A 100 -4.24 -11.75 4.80
C GLN A 100 -5.41 -12.67 5.21
N TYR A 101 -6.66 -12.25 5.01
CA TYR A 101 -7.83 -13.05 5.39
C TYR A 101 -8.03 -14.22 4.43
N LEU A 102 -7.81 -14.02 3.13
CA LEU A 102 -7.81 -15.09 2.13
C LEU A 102 -6.79 -16.18 2.47
N GLN A 103 -5.57 -15.79 2.87
CA GLN A 103 -4.53 -16.72 3.25
C GLN A 103 -4.89 -17.52 4.51
N ILE A 104 -5.45 -16.86 5.52
CA ILE A 104 -5.89 -17.53 6.75
C ILE A 104 -7.04 -18.50 6.46
N ALA A 105 -8.05 -18.08 5.71
CA ALA A 105 -9.20 -18.92 5.36
C ALA A 105 -8.78 -20.20 4.59
N THR A 106 -7.83 -20.05 3.67
CA THR A 106 -7.29 -21.18 2.90
C THR A 106 -6.50 -22.15 3.78
N LYS A 107 -5.60 -21.64 4.64
CA LYS A 107 -4.78 -22.49 5.52
C LYS A 107 -5.62 -23.27 6.52
N THR A 108 -6.62 -22.63 7.11
CA THR A 108 -7.49 -23.27 8.11
C THR A 108 -8.26 -24.44 7.51
N ALA A 109 -8.77 -24.32 6.26
CA ALA A 109 -9.50 -25.43 5.64
C ALA A 109 -8.62 -26.63 5.29
N VAL A 110 -7.34 -26.42 4.97
CA VAL A 110 -6.36 -27.51 4.76
C VAL A 110 -6.06 -28.24 6.06
N GLN A 111 -6.28 -27.61 7.22
CA GLN A 111 -6.00 -28.21 8.53
C GLN A 111 -7.16 -29.06 9.07
N PHE A 112 -8.35 -28.97 8.46
CA PHE A 112 -9.55 -29.75 8.80
C PHE A 112 -9.89 -30.83 7.75
N LEU A 113 -9.05 -30.99 6.72
CA LEU A 113 -9.10 -32.07 5.72
C LEU A 113 -7.86 -32.95 5.86
#